data_AF-A0A1Q5I642-F1
#
_entry.id   AF-A0A1Q5I642-F1
#
_cell.length_a   1.000
_cell.length_b   1.000
_cell.length_c   1.000
_cell.angle_alpha   90.00
_cell.angle_beta   90.00
_cell.angle_gamma   90.00
#
_symmetry.space_group_name_H-M   'P 1'
#
loop_
_entity.id
_entity.type
_entity.pdbx_description
1 polymer ?
#
loop_
_entity_poly.entity_id
_entity_poly.type
_entity_poly.pdbx_seq_one_letter_code
_entity_poly.pdbx_strand_id
1 'polypeptide(L)' 'MAGIEYDELDPLLIAAIEDMFAAIHPLDYLDDVLASDVPVAAEKAYCFMVLNEIPDDDATGLDCDGEQA' A
#
# COMPACT_ATOMS: atom_id res chain seq x y z
N MET A 1 8.19 -23.79 -6.88
CA MET A 1 7.55 -22.99 -5.81
C MET A 1 6.19 -23.62 -5.59
N ALA A 2 5.99 -24.38 -4.51
CA ALA A 2 4.65 -24.85 -4.16
C ALA A 2 3.89 -23.61 -3.69
N GLY A 3 2.94 -23.13 -4.51
CA GLY A 3 2.03 -22.08 -4.11
C GLY A 3 1.16 -22.64 -3.01
N ILE A 4 1.18 -22.02 -1.84
CA ILE A 4 0.19 -22.29 -0.80
C ILE A 4 -1.11 -21.78 -1.42
N GLU A 5 -2.02 -22.69 -1.75
CA GLU A 5 -3.33 -22.28 -2.23
C GLU A 5 -4.01 -21.53 -1.08
N TYR A 6 -4.67 -20.40 -1.36
CA TYR A 6 -5.28 -19.56 -0.31
C TYR A 6 -6.28 -20.34 0.56
N ASP A 7 -6.80 -21.45 0.05
CA ASP A 7 -7.68 -22.39 0.75
C ASP A 7 -6.99 -23.20 1.86
N GLU A 8 -5.65 -23.22 1.89
CA GLU A 8 -4.84 -23.86 2.94
C GLU A 8 -4.39 -22.89 4.05
N LEU A 9 -4.62 -21.58 3.87
CA LEU A 9 -4.34 -20.61 4.92
C LEU A 9 -5.40 -20.70 6.01
N ASP A 10 -4.94 -20.81 7.26
CA ASP A 10 -5.80 -20.78 8.44
C ASP A 10 -6.61 -19.46 8.45
N PRO A 11 -7.96 -19.52 8.41
CA PRO A 11 -8.80 -18.32 8.47
C PRO A 11 -8.52 -17.45 9.70
N LEU A 12 -8.07 -18.07 10.80
CA LEU A 12 -7.73 -17.38 12.04
C LEU A 12 -6.41 -16.60 11.90
N LEU A 13 -5.47 -17.11 11.09
CA LEU A 13 -4.24 -16.41 10.73
C LEU A 13 -4.55 -15.23 9.81
N ILE A 14 -5.44 -15.41 8.83
CA ILE A 14 -5.89 -14.31 7.96
C ILE A 14 -6.51 -13.19 8.79
N ALA A 15 -7.47 -13.53 9.66
CA ALA A 15 -8.11 -12.55 10.54
C ALA A 15 -7.12 -11.84 11.47
N ALA A 16 -6.14 -12.57 12.02
CA ALA A 16 -5.10 -11.96 12.87
C ALA A 16 -4.18 -11.01 12.09
N ILE A 17 -3.86 -11.33 10.83
CA ILE A 17 -3.08 -10.47 9.95
C ILE A 17 -3.90 -9.22 9.59
N GLU A 18 -5.17 -9.39 9.22
CA GLU A 18 -6.08 -8.28 8.91
C GLU A 18 -6.26 -7.34 10.11
N ASP A 19 -6.45 -7.87 11.33
CA ASP A 19 -6.52 -7.06 12.55
C ASP A 19 -5.20 -6.33 12.83
N MET A 20 -4.06 -7.00 12.59
CA MET A 20 -2.74 -6.38 12.77
C MET A 20 -2.54 -5.20 11.82
N PHE A 21 -2.95 -5.32 10.55
CA PHE A 21 -2.86 -4.22 9.59
C PHE A 21 -3.94 -3.15 9.80
N ALA A 22 -5.14 -3.52 10.25
CA ALA A 22 -6.21 -2.58 10.59
C ALA A 22 -5.87 -1.68 11.79
N ALA A 23 -5.00 -2.16 12.68
CA ALA A 23 -4.51 -1.38 13.81
C ALA A 23 -3.45 -0.33 13.44
N ILE A 24 -2.89 -0.38 12.23
CA ILE A 24 -1.85 0.56 11.80
C ILE A 24 -2.51 1.80 11.21
N HIS A 25 -2.22 2.97 11.79
CA HIS A 25 -2.75 4.21 11.28
C HIS A 25 -1.89 4.66 10.08
N PRO A 26 -2.47 5.00 8.92
CA PRO A 26 -1.66 5.34 7.75
C PRO A 26 -0.72 6.52 7.98
N LEU A 27 -1.10 7.50 8.81
CA LEU A 27 -0.21 8.61 9.17
C LEU A 27 1.08 8.20 9.86
N ASP A 28 1.15 7.00 10.45
CA ASP A 28 2.38 6.49 11.09
C ASP A 28 3.51 6.30 10.07
N TYR A 29 3.17 6.16 8.78
CA TYR A 29 4.14 6.04 7.69
C TYR A 29 4.51 7.37 7.02
N LEU A 30 3.84 8.47 7.38
CA LEU A 30 4.05 9.77 6.72
C LEU A 30 5.48 10.29 6.96
N ASP A 31 6.00 10.12 8.18
CA ASP A 31 7.36 10.54 8.53
C ASP A 31 8.40 9.75 7.73
N ASP A 32 8.20 8.44 7.54
CA ASP A 32 9.09 7.58 6.74
C ASP A 32 9.05 7.95 5.25
N VAL A 33 7.87 8.32 4.73
CA VAL A 33 7.71 8.79 3.35
C VAL A 33 8.47 10.09 3.13
N LEU A 34 8.35 11.03 4.06
CA LEU A 34 9.04 12.33 4.01
C LEU A 34 10.56 12.20 4.21
N ALA A 35 11.01 11.19 4.95
CA ALA A 35 12.42 10.92 5.21
C ALA A 35 13.10 10.03 4.14
N SER A 36 12.35 9.56 3.14
CA SER A 36 12.86 8.63 2.12
C SER A 36 13.90 9.26 1.19
N ASP A 37 14.96 8.50 0.89
CA ASP A 37 15.95 8.83 -0.13
C ASP A 37 15.38 8.78 -1.57
N VAL A 38 14.17 8.23 -1.73
CA VAL A 38 13.44 8.12 -2.99
C VAL A 38 12.00 8.65 -2.80
N PRO A 39 11.81 9.97 -2.73
CA PRO A 39 10.56 10.59 -2.31
C PRO A 39 9.37 10.22 -3.21
N VAL A 40 9.56 10.21 -4.54
CA VAL A 40 8.50 9.88 -5.50
C VAL A 40 8.02 8.42 -5.36
N ALA A 41 8.93 7.49 -5.07
CA ALA A 41 8.54 6.09 -4.89
C ALA A 41 7.81 5.88 -3.55
N ALA A 42 8.25 6.59 -2.50
CA ALA A 42 7.61 6.52 -1.18
C ALA A 42 6.21 7.16 -1.19
N GLU A 43 6.03 8.30 -1.85
CA GLU A 43 4.73 8.93 -2.06
C GLU A 43 3.76 7.99 -2.79
N LYS A 44 4.20 7.37 -3.89
CA LYS A 44 3.37 6.41 -4.64
C LYS A 44 2.96 5.20 -3.81
N ALA A 45 3.89 4.63 -3.06
CA ALA A 45 3.59 3.50 -2.17
C ALA A 45 2.60 3.89 -1.06
N TYR A 46 2.74 5.10 -0.52
CA TYR A 46 1.83 5.65 0.48
C TYR A 46 0.43 5.89 -0.08
N CYS A 47 0.32 6.51 -1.25
CA CYS A 47 -0.96 6.72 -1.94
C CYS A 47 -1.65 5.40 -2.26
N PHE A 48 -0.91 4.39 -2.77
CA PHE A 48 -1.46 3.05 -2.98
C PHE A 48 -2.03 2.45 -1.69
N MET A 49 -1.26 2.51 -0.59
CA MET A 49 -1.66 1.95 0.70
C MET A 49 -2.88 2.66 1.31
N VAL A 50 -3.00 3.99 1.16
CA VAL A 50 -4.09 4.78 1.74
C VAL A 50 -5.35 4.76 0.87
N LEU A 51 -5.18 4.91 -0.43
CA LEU A 51 -6.28 5.12 -1.38
C LEU A 51 -6.75 3.82 -2.04
N ASN A 52 -5.98 2.72 -1.94
CA ASN A 52 -6.21 1.47 -2.69
C ASN A 52 -6.32 1.70 -4.21
N GLU A 53 -5.73 2.78 -4.74
CA GLU A 53 -5.65 3.03 -6.18
C GLU A 53 -4.46 2.28 -6.77
N ILE A 54 -4.71 1.25 -7.58
CA ILE A 54 -3.68 0.52 -8.31
C ILE A 54 -2.93 1.53 -9.19
N PRO A 55 -1.59 1.67 -9.07
CA PRO A 55 -0.85 2.51 -9.99
C PRO A 55 -0.94 1.86 -11.37
N ASP A 56 -1.70 2.48 -12.28
CA ASP A 56 -1.71 2.10 -13.68
C ASP A 56 -0.29 2.29 -14.22
N ASP A 57 0.36 1.17 -14.55
CA ASP A 57 1.76 1.08 -15.01
C ASP A 57 2.00 1.83 -16.35
N ASP A 58 0.93 2.38 -16.95
CA ASP A 58 0.95 3.16 -18.19
C ASP A 58 0.82 4.69 -17.97
N ALA A 59 0.57 5.17 -16.75
CA ALA A 59 0.39 6.60 -16.45
C ALA A 59 1.58 7.17 -15.67
N THR A 60 2.60 7.62 -16.40
CA THR A 60 3.73 8.41 -15.85
C THR A 60 3.34 9.82 -15.39
N GLY A 61 2.12 10.05 -14.91
CA GLY A 61 1.61 11.40 -14.63
C GLY A 61 0.31 11.45 -13.81
N LEU A 62 0.22 10.67 -12.73
CA LEU A 62 -0.81 10.88 -11.72
C LEU A 62 -0.23 11.78 -10.62
N ASP A 63 -0.49 13.07 -10.77
CA ASP A 63 -0.25 14.07 -9.74
C ASP A 63 -1.21 13.79 -8.58
N CYS A 64 -0.67 13.62 -7.37
CA CYS A 64 -1.46 13.46 -6.13
C CYS A 64 -2.26 14.73 -5.78
N ASP A 65 -2.25 15.74 -6.66
CA ASP A 65 -2.96 17.00 -6.58
C ASP A 65 -4.38 16.94 -7.20
N GLY A 66 -4.83 15.77 -7.67
CA GLY A 66 -6.19 15.60 -8.18
C GLY A 66 -6.42 16.25 -9.55
N GLU A 67 -5.36 16.48 -10.32
CA GLU A 67 -5.46 16.97 -11.69
C GLU A 67 -5.27 15.77 -12.63
N GLN A 68 -6.40 15.28 -13.16
CA GLN A 68 -6.42 14.25 -14.20
C GLN A 68 -5.87 14.87 -15.50
N ALA A 69 -4.77 14.32 -16.02
CA ALA A 69 -4.32 14.56 -17.39
C ALA A 69 -5.12 13.74 -18.40
#